data_AF-A0A182RK47-F1
#
_entry.id   AF-A0A182RK47-F1
#
_cell.length_a   1.000
_cell.length_b   1.000
_cell.length_c   1.000
_cell.angle_alpha   90.00
_cell.angle_beta   90.00
_cell.angle_gamma   90.00
#
_symmetry.space_group_name_H-M   'P 1'
#
loop_
_entity.id
_entity.type
_entity.pdbx_description
1 polymer ?
#
loop_
_entity_poly.entity_id
_entity_poly.type
_entity_poly.pdbx_seq_one_letter_code
_entity_poly.pdbx_strand_id
1 'polypeptide(L)'
;MRTEMKILFFIISIGSALAIRCYQCSSQTDPKGIDNCGAYKAFNKTQNIAIECNSDESHMPGSFCMKVVHQSPRGFIWDGRWRQVIRQCASVSETGVTGVCNWGVYENGVYWEECYCVEDECNSAPQTKTTSIAILGLAVLLFVAKILS
;
A
#
# COMPACT_ATOMS: atom_id res chain seq x y z
N MET A 1 11.88 -11.88 38.18
CA MET A 1 11.30 -12.91 37.28
C MET A 1 9.77 -12.85 37.20
N ARG A 2 9.01 -13.00 38.30
CA ARG A 2 7.53 -13.05 38.24
C ARG A 2 6.86 -11.72 37.85
N THR A 3 7.46 -10.59 38.23
CA THR A 3 6.99 -9.23 37.94
C THR A 3 7.32 -8.81 36.51
N GLU A 4 8.55 -9.06 36.07
CA GLU A 4 9.01 -8.85 34.69
C GLU A 4 8.12 -9.56 33.66
N MET A 5 7.71 -10.79 33.96
CA MET A 5 6.84 -11.59 33.07
C MET A 5 5.43 -10.99 32.95
N LYS A 6 4.90 -10.36 34.00
CA LYS A 6 3.59 -9.70 33.97
C LYS A 6 3.62 -8.39 33.16
N ILE A 7 4.71 -7.63 33.27
CA ILE A 7 4.91 -6.40 32.51
C ILE A 7 5.02 -6.73 31.02
N LEU A 8 5.77 -7.79 30.68
CA LEU A 8 5.87 -8.28 29.31
C LEU A 8 4.50 -8.69 28.73
N PHE A 9 3.69 -9.44 29.48
CA PHE A 9 2.33 -9.81 29.07
C PHE A 9 1.41 -8.61 28.88
N PHE A 10 1.53 -7.58 29.73
CA PHE A 10 0.71 -6.37 29.61
C PHE A 10 1.08 -5.54 28.37
N ILE A 11 2.37 -5.42 28.04
CA ILE A 11 2.85 -4.72 26.84
C ILE A 11 2.42 -5.46 25.56
N ILE A 12 2.42 -6.80 25.56
CA ILE A 12 1.96 -7.62 24.42
C ILE A 12 0.43 -7.52 24.22
N SER A 13 -0.33 -7.24 25.28
CA SER A 13 -1.81 -7.18 25.23
C SER A 13 -2.38 -5.87 24.69
N ILE A 14 -1.57 -4.82 24.56
CA ILE A 14 -1.96 -3.58 23.89
C ILE A 14 -1.81 -3.82 22.38
N GLY A 15 -2.73 -4.59 21.82
CA GLY A 15 -2.88 -4.72 20.38
C GLY A 15 -3.34 -3.38 19.81
N SER A 16 -2.53 -2.77 18.96
CA SER A 16 -2.84 -1.51 18.29
C SER A 16 -4.07 -1.71 17.38
N ALA A 17 -5.23 -1.20 17.79
CA ALA A 17 -6.40 -1.07 16.92
C ALA A 17 -6.26 0.21 16.07
N LEU A 18 -5.19 0.27 15.26
CA LEU A 18 -5.01 1.34 14.28
C LEU A 18 -5.79 0.96 13.02
N ALA A 19 -6.49 1.91 12.41
CA ALA A 19 -7.05 1.69 11.08
C ALA A 19 -5.91 1.73 10.05
N ILE A 20 -6.19 1.17 8.87
CA ILE A 20 -5.20 1.09 7.80
C ILE A 20 -4.94 2.47 7.21
N ARG A 21 -3.69 2.75 6.86
CA ARG A 21 -3.27 3.99 6.20
C ARG A 21 -2.97 3.76 4.73
N CYS A 22 -3.59 4.55 3.86
CA CYS A 22 -3.42 4.41 2.41
C CYS A 22 -3.10 5.75 1.75
N TYR A 23 -2.40 5.73 0.62
CA TYR A 23 -2.28 6.91 -0.21
C TYR A 23 -3.61 7.19 -0.91
N GLN A 24 -4.01 8.46 -0.95
CA GLN A 24 -5.21 8.92 -1.66
C GLN A 24 -4.84 9.96 -2.70
N CYS A 25 -5.02 9.63 -3.99
CA CYS A 25 -4.76 10.53 -5.11
C CYS A 25 -5.48 10.08 -6.38
N SER A 26 -5.71 11.02 -7.30
CA SER A 26 -6.15 10.74 -8.67
C SER A 26 -5.32 11.56 -9.64
N SER A 27 -4.69 10.91 -10.62
CA SER A 27 -3.94 11.61 -11.65
C SER A 27 -4.83 12.45 -12.58
N GLN A 28 -6.16 12.24 -12.54
CA GLN A 28 -7.11 13.05 -13.29
C GLN A 28 -7.24 14.47 -12.71
N THR A 29 -6.97 14.64 -11.43
CA THR A 29 -7.01 15.92 -10.71
C THR A 29 -5.62 16.55 -10.56
N ASP A 30 -4.58 15.94 -11.12
CA ASP A 30 -3.22 16.48 -11.05
C ASP A 30 -3.11 17.77 -11.89
N PRO A 31 -2.47 18.84 -11.35
CA PRO A 31 -2.20 20.04 -12.12
C PRO A 31 -1.34 19.73 -13.36
N LYS A 32 -1.51 20.52 -14.43
CA LYS A 32 -0.77 20.31 -15.69
C LYS A 32 0.74 20.26 -15.45
N GLY A 33 1.37 19.15 -15.84
CA GLY A 33 2.82 18.93 -15.71
C GLY A 33 3.26 18.37 -14.35
N ILE A 34 2.32 18.13 -13.43
CA ILE A 34 2.56 17.49 -12.14
C ILE A 34 2.04 16.05 -12.20
N ASP A 35 2.73 15.13 -11.54
CA ASP A 35 2.38 13.71 -11.48
C ASP A 35 2.42 13.23 -10.02
N ASN A 36 1.48 13.72 -9.20
CA ASN A 36 1.46 13.40 -7.77
C ASN A 36 1.10 11.92 -7.58
N CYS A 37 0.25 11.39 -8.45
CA CYS A 37 -0.22 10.02 -8.38
C CYS A 37 0.66 9.03 -9.16
N GLY A 38 1.82 9.43 -9.70
CA GLY A 38 2.75 8.53 -10.37
C GLY A 38 2.13 7.72 -11.51
N ALA A 39 1.35 8.39 -12.37
CA ALA A 39 0.81 7.83 -13.59
C ALA A 39 1.90 7.62 -14.64
N TYR A 40 2.85 8.55 -14.75
CA TYR A 40 3.91 8.52 -15.76
C TYR A 40 5.30 8.29 -15.14
N LYS A 41 5.50 8.66 -13.87
CA LYS A 41 6.71 8.44 -13.07
C LYS A 41 6.46 7.49 -11.92
N ALA A 42 7.53 7.05 -11.26
CA ALA A 42 7.42 6.27 -10.03
C ALA A 42 6.68 7.08 -8.95
N PHE A 43 5.79 6.43 -8.21
CA PHE A 43 5.03 7.07 -7.14
C PHE A 43 5.96 7.55 -6.02
N ASN A 44 5.89 8.83 -5.70
CA ASN A 44 6.76 9.43 -4.69
C ASN A 44 6.09 9.44 -3.31
N LYS A 45 6.54 8.56 -2.42
CA LYS A 45 6.04 8.45 -1.05
C LYS A 45 6.37 9.66 -0.17
N THR A 46 7.40 10.44 -0.48
CA THR A 46 7.78 11.60 0.36
C THR A 46 6.93 12.83 0.05
N GLN A 47 6.30 12.87 -1.11
CA GLN A 47 5.42 13.96 -1.55
C GLN A 47 3.94 13.66 -1.31
N ASN A 48 3.60 12.44 -0.92
CA ASN A 48 2.24 12.01 -0.66
C ASN A 48 2.15 11.47 0.77
N ILE A 49 1.22 11.99 1.56
CA ILE A 49 1.01 11.53 2.93
C ILE A 49 -0.06 10.45 2.91
N ALA A 50 0.24 9.28 3.49
CA ALA A 50 -0.77 8.26 3.69
C ALA A 50 -1.71 8.67 4.83
N ILE A 51 -3.01 8.56 4.58
CA ILE A 51 -4.06 8.97 5.51
C ILE A 51 -4.82 7.77 6.04
N GLU A 52 -5.37 7.91 7.24
CA GLU A 52 -6.16 6.89 7.91
C GLU A 52 -7.46 6.65 7.15
N CYS A 53 -7.78 5.41 6.81
CA CYS A 53 -8.95 5.11 5.99
C CYS A 53 -10.30 5.27 6.69
N ASN A 54 -10.35 5.50 8.00
CA ASN A 54 -11.60 5.76 8.72
C ASN A 54 -11.63 7.16 9.36
N SER A 55 -10.74 8.06 8.93
CA SER A 55 -10.74 9.45 9.38
C SER A 55 -11.52 10.36 8.42
N ASP A 56 -11.84 11.58 8.86
CA ASP A 56 -12.57 12.57 8.09
C ASP A 56 -11.78 13.07 6.86
N GLU A 57 -10.47 12.86 6.82
CA GLU A 57 -9.62 13.15 5.66
C GLU A 57 -9.77 12.12 4.54
N SER A 58 -10.36 10.95 4.83
CA SER A 58 -10.55 9.90 3.82
C SER A 58 -11.70 10.23 2.87
N HIS A 59 -11.44 10.21 1.57
CA HIS A 59 -12.51 10.40 0.57
C HIS A 59 -13.51 9.24 0.56
N MET A 60 -13.10 8.07 1.04
CA MET A 60 -13.92 6.88 1.15
C MET A 60 -13.46 6.06 2.36
N PRO A 61 -14.38 5.65 3.26
CA PRO A 61 -14.01 4.82 4.39
C PRO A 61 -13.64 3.39 3.96
N GLY A 62 -12.77 2.71 4.69
CA GLY A 62 -12.38 1.35 4.32
C GLY A 62 -11.33 0.66 5.19
N SER A 63 -11.19 -0.65 4.97
CA SER A 63 -10.18 -1.51 5.60
C SER A 63 -9.15 -2.06 4.61
N PHE A 64 -9.18 -1.60 3.36
CA PHE A 64 -8.27 -1.99 2.29
C PHE A 64 -7.68 -0.76 1.60
N CYS A 65 -6.43 -0.85 1.17
CA CYS A 65 -5.91 0.09 0.19
C CYS A 65 -6.19 -0.44 -1.22
N MET A 66 -6.62 0.45 -2.10
CA MET A 66 -6.87 0.17 -3.51
C MET A 66 -5.93 1.00 -4.39
N LYS A 67 -5.53 0.40 -5.52
CA LYS A 67 -4.90 1.10 -6.64
C LYS A 67 -5.55 0.64 -7.94
N VAL A 68 -6.03 1.59 -8.73
CA VAL A 68 -6.55 1.36 -10.08
C VAL A 68 -5.65 2.07 -11.08
N VAL A 69 -5.32 1.38 -12.17
CA VAL A 69 -4.57 1.92 -13.30
C VAL A 69 -5.39 1.73 -14.55
N HIS A 70 -5.63 2.80 -15.29
CA HIS A 70 -6.20 2.76 -16.64
C HIS A 70 -5.14 3.15 -17.65
N GLN A 71 -5.10 2.48 -18.79
CA GLN A 71 -4.10 2.73 -19.81
C GLN A 71 -4.68 2.56 -21.23
N SER A 72 -4.34 3.48 -22.12
CA SER A 72 -4.80 3.41 -23.51
C SER A 72 -4.20 2.19 -24.24
N PRO A 73 -4.85 1.71 -25.32
CA PRO A 73 -4.29 0.67 -26.16
C PRO A 73 -2.86 1.00 -26.64
N ARG A 74 -2.02 -0.02 -26.82
CA ARG A 74 -0.64 0.14 -27.34
C ARG A 74 -0.55 0.80 -28.73
N GLY A 75 -1.66 0.91 -29.47
CA GLY A 75 -1.70 1.44 -30.85
C GLY A 75 -1.73 2.97 -31.00
N PHE A 76 -1.93 3.72 -29.91
CA PHE A 76 -1.84 5.20 -29.92
C PHE A 76 -0.38 5.61 -29.65
N ILE A 77 0.43 5.64 -30.70
CA ILE A 77 1.90 5.81 -30.62
C ILE A 77 2.30 7.30 -30.76
N TRP A 78 1.44 8.15 -31.31
CA TRP A 78 1.81 9.46 -31.84
C TRP A 78 1.80 10.61 -30.82
N ASP A 79 1.08 10.42 -29.71
CA ASP A 79 0.75 11.43 -28.70
C ASP A 79 1.11 10.98 -27.26
N GLY A 80 1.78 9.83 -27.15
CA GLY A 80 2.12 9.22 -25.87
C GLY A 80 0.96 8.40 -25.29
N ARG A 81 1.30 7.35 -24.56
CA ARG A 81 0.29 6.44 -24.00
C ARG A 81 -0.40 7.09 -22.81
N TRP A 82 -1.66 7.49 -22.97
CA TRP A 82 -2.48 7.95 -21.84
C TRP A 82 -2.49 6.89 -20.74
N ARG A 83 -2.28 7.35 -19.51
CA ARG A 83 -2.35 6.54 -18.31
C ARG A 83 -3.00 7.35 -17.19
N GLN A 84 -3.94 6.74 -16.51
CA GLN A 84 -4.58 7.28 -15.31
C GLN A 84 -4.32 6.34 -14.14
N VAL A 85 -4.04 6.90 -12.98
CA VAL A 85 -3.84 6.14 -11.74
C VAL A 85 -4.67 6.77 -10.64
N ILE A 86 -5.40 5.92 -9.93
CA ILE A 86 -6.18 6.29 -8.75
C ILE A 86 -5.70 5.42 -7.59
N ARG A 87 -5.49 6.05 -6.43
CA ARG A 87 -5.24 5.40 -5.15
C ARG A 87 -6.26 5.92 -4.16
N GLN A 88 -6.87 5.03 -3.40
CA GLN A 88 -7.80 5.39 -2.34
C GLN A 88 -7.97 4.22 -1.38
N CYS A 89 -8.66 4.48 -0.27
CA CYS A 89 -9.17 3.45 0.60
C CYS A 89 -10.37 2.73 -0.05
N ALA A 90 -10.66 1.51 0.39
CA ALA A 90 -11.80 0.73 -0.05
C ALA A 90 -12.33 -0.16 1.08
N SER A 91 -13.64 -0.38 1.09
CA SER A 91 -14.33 -1.20 2.10
C SER A 91 -14.48 -2.66 1.68
N VAL A 92 -14.69 -2.92 0.39
CA VAL A 92 -14.89 -4.26 -0.19
C VAL A 92 -14.19 -4.29 -1.54
N SER A 93 -13.54 -5.42 -1.87
CA SER A 93 -13.10 -5.68 -3.24
C SER A 93 -14.24 -6.29 -4.02
N GLU A 94 -14.52 -5.79 -5.23
CA GLU A 94 -15.60 -6.35 -6.08
C GLU A 94 -15.42 -7.85 -6.36
N THR A 95 -14.17 -8.32 -6.35
CA THR A 95 -13.80 -9.72 -6.60
C THR A 95 -13.60 -10.56 -5.34
N GLY A 96 -13.59 -9.95 -4.15
CA GLY A 96 -13.35 -10.63 -2.87
C GLY A 96 -11.90 -11.10 -2.66
N VAL A 97 -10.95 -10.75 -3.53
CA VAL A 97 -9.54 -11.18 -3.45
C VAL A 97 -8.64 -10.02 -3.07
N THR A 98 -7.73 -10.24 -2.11
CA THR A 98 -6.70 -9.29 -1.68
C THR A 98 -5.31 -9.82 -1.98
N GLY A 99 -4.33 -8.93 -2.12
CA GLY A 99 -2.93 -9.30 -2.38
C GLY A 99 -2.62 -9.71 -3.83
N VAL A 100 -3.61 -9.65 -4.72
CA VAL A 100 -3.47 -9.88 -6.17
C VAL A 100 -4.10 -8.71 -6.92
N CYS A 101 -3.59 -8.44 -8.12
CA CYS A 101 -4.16 -7.46 -9.04
C CYS A 101 -5.03 -8.16 -10.08
N ASN A 102 -6.27 -7.74 -10.20
CA ASN A 102 -7.11 -8.07 -11.34
C ASN A 102 -6.77 -7.16 -12.51
N TRP A 103 -6.98 -7.65 -13.72
CA TRP A 103 -6.74 -6.87 -14.92
C TRP A 103 -7.72 -7.28 -16.01
N GLY A 104 -7.94 -6.37 -16.95
CA GLY A 104 -8.79 -6.61 -18.08
C GLY A 104 -8.68 -5.52 -19.13
N VAL A 105 -9.58 -5.59 -20.11
CA VAL A 105 -9.69 -4.61 -21.19
C VAL A 105 -11.18 -4.28 -21.33
N TYR A 106 -11.52 -3.01 -21.24
CA TYR A 106 -12.88 -2.54 -21.51
C TYR A 106 -13.21 -2.66 -23.00
N GLU A 107 -14.49 -2.60 -23.37
CA GLU A 107 -14.93 -2.69 -24.78
C GLU A 107 -14.31 -1.61 -25.67
N ASN A 108 -13.99 -0.44 -25.11
CA ASN A 108 -13.30 0.66 -25.81
C ASN A 108 -11.78 0.45 -25.95
N GLY A 109 -11.25 -0.70 -25.53
CA GLY A 109 -9.84 -1.08 -25.61
C GLY A 109 -8.95 -0.56 -24.48
N VAL A 110 -9.50 0.17 -23.50
CA VAL A 110 -8.72 0.64 -22.35
C VAL A 110 -8.36 -0.54 -21.45
N TYR A 111 -7.05 -0.72 -21.22
CA TYR A 111 -6.53 -1.68 -20.26
C TYR A 111 -6.76 -1.15 -18.86
N TRP A 112 -7.21 -2.01 -17.95
CA TRP A 112 -7.33 -1.69 -16.54
C TRP A 112 -6.62 -2.72 -15.68
N GLU A 113 -6.07 -2.26 -14.56
CA GLU A 113 -5.50 -3.08 -13.48
C GLU A 113 -6.02 -2.53 -12.16
N GLU A 114 -6.56 -3.40 -11.31
CA GLU A 114 -7.05 -3.05 -9.97
C GLU A 114 -6.45 -3.99 -8.94
N CYS A 115 -5.83 -3.41 -7.92
CA CYS A 115 -5.17 -4.14 -6.84
C CYS A 115 -5.74 -3.72 -5.49
N TYR A 116 -6.01 -4.70 -4.62
CA TYR A 116 -6.38 -4.50 -3.22
C TYR A 116 -5.32 -5.08 -2.29
N CYS A 117 -5.04 -4.41 -1.19
CA CYS A 117 -4.09 -4.87 -0.17
C CYS A 117 -4.46 -4.35 1.24
N VAL A 118 -3.89 -4.98 2.27
CA VAL A 118 -4.28 -4.82 3.70
C VAL A 118 -3.17 -4.32 4.60
N GLU A 119 -1.98 -4.08 4.07
CA GLU A 119 -0.85 -3.53 4.84
C GLU A 119 -0.85 -2.00 4.71
N ASP A 120 -0.36 -1.28 5.73
CA ASP A 120 -0.22 0.17 5.62
C ASP A 120 0.63 0.55 4.39
N GLU A 121 0.19 1.57 3.67
CA GLU A 121 0.89 2.16 2.53
C GLU A 121 1.15 1.17 1.37
N CYS A 122 0.43 0.04 1.34
CA CYS A 122 0.64 -1.04 0.38
C CYS A 122 0.25 -0.69 -1.05
N ASN A 123 -0.63 0.31 -1.25
CA ASN A 123 -1.01 0.82 -2.58
C ASN A 123 0.03 1.76 -3.21
N SER A 124 1.25 1.79 -2.66
CA SER A 124 2.41 2.45 -3.27
C SER A 124 2.98 1.66 -4.47
N ALA A 125 4.13 2.11 -4.98
CA ALA A 125 4.93 1.34 -5.92
C ALA A 125 5.40 0.00 -5.29
N PRO A 126 5.68 -1.04 -6.10
CA PRO A 126 6.05 -2.36 -5.60
C PRO A 126 7.22 -2.25 -4.62
N GLN A 127 6.97 -2.70 -3.39
CA GLN A 127 7.97 -2.70 -2.33
C GLN A 127 8.87 -3.92 -2.51
N THR A 128 10.18 -3.72 -2.60
CA THR A 128 11.13 -4.79 -2.31
C THR A 128 10.94 -5.15 -0.84
N LYS A 129 10.35 -6.32 -0.54
CA LYS A 129 10.21 -6.81 0.83
C LYS A 129 11.61 -7.09 1.38
N THR A 130 12.19 -6.14 2.10
CA THR A 130 13.41 -6.37 2.88
C THR A 130 13.04 -7.25 4.05
N THR A 131 13.35 -8.55 3.98
CA THR A 131 12.97 -9.51 5.01
C THR A 131 13.70 -9.23 6.33
N SER A 132 12.94 -8.79 7.34
CA SER A 132 13.37 -8.54 8.74
C SER A 132 13.88 -9.78 9.48
N ILE A 133 13.84 -10.96 8.85
CA ILE A 133 14.30 -12.25 9.39
C ILE A 133 15.80 -12.21 9.73
N ALA A 134 16.60 -11.48 8.95
CA ALA A 134 18.04 -11.35 9.19
C ALA A 134 18.35 -10.62 10.51
N ILE A 135 17.55 -9.60 10.87
CA ILE A 135 17.71 -8.82 12.10
C ILE A 135 17.32 -9.68 13.32
N LEU A 136 16.24 -10.46 13.19
CA LEU A 136 15.78 -11.37 14.24
C LEU A 136 16.79 -12.51 14.50
N GLY A 137 17.36 -13.08 13.43
CA GLY A 137 18.41 -14.09 13.53
C GLY A 137 19.67 -13.59 14.24
N LEU A 138 20.10 -12.36 13.93
CA LEU A 138 21.26 -11.74 14.59
C LEU A 138 21.00 -11.49 16.08
N ALA A 139 19.80 -11.01 16.44
CA ALA A 139 19.43 -10.79 17.84
C ALA A 139 19.41 -12.09 18.66
N VAL A 140 18.89 -13.19 18.09
CA VAL A 140 18.90 -14.51 18.74
C VAL A 140 20.32 -15.03 18.91
N LEU A 141 21.18 -14.92 17.90
CA LEU A 141 22.58 -15.34 17.98
C LEU A 141 23.36 -14.59 19.07
N LEU A 142 23.17 -13.27 19.18
CA LEU A 142 23.80 -12.47 20.23
C LEU A 142 23.29 -12.83 21.63
N PHE A 143 22.00 -13.15 21.75
CA PHE A 143 21.42 -13.59 23.02
C PHE A 143 21.95 -14.96 23.45
N VAL A 144 22.04 -15.91 22.52
CA VAL A 144 22.61 -17.25 22.75
C VAL A 144 24.10 -17.15 23.11
N ALA A 145 24.87 -16.35 22.38
CA ALA A 145 26.29 -16.11 22.69
C ALA A 145 26.51 -15.53 24.09
N LYS A 146 25.60 -14.67 24.58
CA LYS A 146 25.65 -14.14 25.95
C LYS A 146 25.29 -15.16 27.04
N ILE A 147 24.51 -16.19 26.73
CA ILE A 147 24.16 -17.25 27.68
C ILE A 147 25.28 -18.29 27.77
N LEU A 148 26.02 -18.49 26.68
CA LEU A 148 27.13 -19.46 26.58
C LEU A 148 28.48 -18.92 27.08
N SER A 149 28.61 -17.60 27.26
CA SER A 149 29.79 -16.95 27.86
C SER A 149 29.59 -16.71 29.36
#